data_AF-A0A371XP31-F1
#
_entry.id   AF-A0A371XP31-F1
#
_cell.length_a   1.000
_cell.length_b   1.000
_cell.length_c   1.000
_cell.angle_alpha   90.00
_cell.angle_beta   90.00
_cell.angle_gamma   90.00
#
_symmetry.space_group_name_H-M   'P 1'
#
loop_
_entity.id
_entity.type
_entity.pdbx_description
1 polymer ?
#
loop_
_entity_poly.entity_id
_entity_poly.type
_entity_poly.pdbx_seq_one_letter_code
_entity_poly.pdbx_strand_id
1 'polypeptide(L)'
;MDVHDTAVTQETARALLERRDLVGLRAVLAALSWAEEWWTADQLDGEVFAYQSWMIADDRTDEFVDQLTRLAADQDKGVRDEALRLSRPGE
;
A
#
# COMPACT_ATOMS: atom_id res chain seq x y z
N MET A 1 20.65 0.24 -8.37
CA MET A 1 19.41 -0.55 -8.52
C MET A 1 19.12 -0.63 -10.00
N ASP A 2 19.09 -1.83 -10.59
CA ASP A 2 18.75 -2.01 -12.00
C ASP A 2 17.26 -2.41 -12.15
N VAL A 3 16.72 -2.33 -13.36
CA VAL A 3 15.31 -2.64 -13.70
C VAL A 3 14.79 -3.95 -13.08
N HIS A 4 15.65 -4.94 -12.87
CA HIS A 4 15.30 -6.22 -12.25
C HIS A 4 14.96 -6.10 -10.76
N ASP A 5 15.68 -5.27 -9.99
CA ASP A 5 15.39 -5.07 -8.55
C ASP A 5 14.03 -4.39 -8.34
N THR A 6 13.71 -3.45 -9.23
CA THR A 6 12.43 -2.73 -9.25
C THR A 6 11.27 -3.65 -9.64
N ALA A 7 11.47 -4.52 -10.64
CA ALA A 7 10.45 -5.48 -11.05
C ALA A 7 10.09 -6.47 -9.92
N VAL A 8 11.07 -7.02 -9.20
CA VAL A 8 10.82 -7.94 -8.09
C VAL A 8 10.05 -7.27 -6.94
N THR A 9 10.33 -6.00 -6.67
CA THR A 9 9.64 -5.21 -5.65
C THR A 9 8.15 -5.08 -5.98
N GLN A 10 7.83 -4.81 -7.25
CA GLN A 10 6.45 -4.72 -7.74
C GLN A 10 5.69 -6.03 -7.63
N GLU A 11 6.26 -7.13 -8.13
CA GLU A 11 5.59 -8.43 -8.12
C GLU A 11 5.31 -8.90 -6.69
N THR A 12 6.24 -8.61 -5.77
CA THR A 12 6.08 -8.90 -4.35
C THR A 12 4.95 -8.06 -3.73
N ALA A 13 4.90 -6.75 -4.00
CA ALA A 13 3.85 -5.87 -3.49
C ALA A 13 2.47 -6.31 -3.98
N ARG A 14 2.34 -6.60 -5.28
CA ARG A 14 1.11 -7.12 -5.88
C ARG A 14 0.67 -8.44 -5.25
N ALA A 15 1.57 -9.40 -5.11
CA ALA A 15 1.25 -10.69 -4.49
C ALA A 15 0.80 -10.54 -3.03
N LEU A 16 1.36 -9.58 -2.29
CA LEU A 16 0.93 -9.27 -0.93
C LEU A 16 -0.48 -8.66 -0.90
N LEU A 17 -0.79 -7.75 -1.82
CA LEU A 17 -2.10 -7.08 -1.91
C LEU A 17 -3.21 -8.01 -2.44
N GLU A 18 -2.87 -8.96 -3.32
CA GLU A 18 -3.80 -9.98 -3.83
C GLU A 18 -4.35 -10.90 -2.72
N ARG A 19 -3.68 -10.98 -1.56
CA ARG A 19 -4.21 -11.67 -0.38
C ARG A 19 -5.40 -10.93 0.25
N ARG A 20 -5.56 -9.64 -0.05
CA ARG A 20 -6.65 -8.75 0.42
C ARG A 20 -6.78 -8.73 1.94
N ASP A 21 -5.65 -8.89 2.64
CA ASP A 21 -5.59 -8.94 4.09
C ASP A 21 -4.80 -7.76 4.66
N LEU A 22 -5.02 -7.49 5.95
CA LEU A 22 -4.37 -6.39 6.67
C LEU A 22 -2.85 -6.53 6.67
N VAL A 23 -2.32 -7.76 6.67
CA VAL A 23 -0.89 -8.03 6.78
C VAL A 23 -0.16 -7.68 5.49
N GLY A 24 -0.76 -8.02 4.34
CA GLY A 24 -0.26 -7.70 3.02
C GLY A 24 -0.21 -6.19 2.81
N LEU A 25 -1.32 -5.49 3.09
CA LEU A 25 -1.36 -4.04 2.99
C LEU A 25 -0.33 -3.39 3.94
N ARG A 26 -0.25 -3.83 5.20
CA ARG A 26 0.74 -3.33 6.16
C ARG A 26 2.17 -3.46 5.64
N ALA A 27 2.52 -4.61 5.06
CA ALA A 27 3.87 -4.85 4.56
C ALA A 27 4.21 -3.89 3.40
N VAL A 28 3.26 -3.63 2.50
CA VAL A 28 3.44 -2.68 1.40
C VAL A 28 3.56 -1.24 1.92
N LEU A 29 2.73 -0.81 2.87
CA LEU A 29 2.83 0.53 3.46
C LEU A 29 4.16 0.72 4.22
N ALA A 30 4.64 -0.32 4.89
CA ALA A 30 5.96 -0.29 5.51
C ALA A 30 7.03 -0.11 4.42
N ALA A 31 7.05 -0.94 3.38
CA ALA A 31 8.01 -0.80 2.28
C ALA A 31 7.97 0.61 1.64
N LEU A 32 6.76 1.16 1.43
CA LEU A 32 6.56 2.50 0.88
C LEU A 32 7.17 3.58 1.78
N SER A 33 6.93 3.51 3.09
CA SER A 33 7.48 4.47 4.05
C SER A 33 9.02 4.45 4.17
N TRP A 34 9.65 3.35 3.80
CA TRP A 34 11.10 3.15 3.81
C TRP A 34 11.74 3.36 2.43
N ALA A 35 10.96 3.59 1.38
CA ALA A 35 11.47 3.78 0.03
C ALA A 35 12.20 5.15 -0.08
N GLU A 36 13.52 5.12 -0.06
CA GLU A 36 14.36 6.32 -0.25
C GLU A 36 14.38 6.80 -1.71
N GLU A 37 14.24 5.85 -2.64
CA GLU A 37 14.30 6.12 -4.07
C GLU A 37 12.90 6.41 -4.64
N TRP A 38 12.77 7.57 -5.29
CA TRP A 38 11.47 8.07 -5.76
C TRP A 38 10.75 7.10 -6.70
N TRP A 39 11.47 6.36 -7.54
CA TRP A 39 10.87 5.39 -8.48
C TRP A 39 10.32 4.16 -7.76
N THR A 40 10.90 3.77 -6.64
CA THR A 40 10.41 2.63 -5.83
C THR A 40 9.16 3.05 -5.08
N ALA A 41 9.16 4.27 -4.53
CA ALA A 41 7.99 4.84 -3.88
C ALA A 41 6.81 4.99 -4.86
N ASP A 42 7.04 5.55 -6.05
CA ASP A 42 6.02 5.72 -7.10
C ASP A 42 5.40 4.37 -7.52
N GLN A 43 6.22 3.34 -7.68
CA GLN A 43 5.74 2.01 -8.05
C GLN A 43 4.89 1.37 -6.94
N LEU A 44 5.35 1.45 -5.68
CA LEU A 44 4.59 0.92 -4.55
C LEU A 44 3.27 1.68 -4.35
N ASP A 45 3.27 3.00 -4.51
CA ASP A 45 2.05 3.82 -4.46
C ASP A 45 1.07 3.43 -5.59
N GLY A 46 1.59 3.18 -6.80
CA GLY A 46 0.82 2.67 -7.94
C GLY A 46 0.14 1.32 -7.66
N GLU A 47 0.84 0.38 -7.01
CA GLU A 47 0.24 -0.91 -6.62
C GLU A 47 -0.85 -0.74 -5.55
N VAL A 48 -0.65 0.17 -4.58
CA VAL A 48 -1.68 0.48 -3.57
C VAL A 48 -2.91 1.13 -4.22
N PHE A 49 -2.71 2.04 -5.18
CA PHE A 49 -3.80 2.65 -5.95
C PHE A 49 -4.56 1.62 -6.79
N ALA A 50 -3.85 0.68 -7.41
CA ALA A 50 -4.46 -0.43 -8.14
C ALA A 50 -5.30 -1.32 -7.21
N TYR A 51 -4.77 -1.64 -6.03
CA TYR A 51 -5.49 -2.40 -5.00
C TYR A 51 -6.75 -1.69 -4.52
N GLN A 52 -6.69 -0.38 -4.23
CA GLN A 52 -7.87 0.42 -3.90
C GLN A 52 -8.91 0.35 -5.02
N SER A 53 -8.49 0.54 -6.27
CA SER A 53 -9.39 0.48 -7.44
C SER A 53 -10.08 -0.87 -7.57
N TRP A 54 -9.36 -1.96 -7.29
CA TRP A 54 -9.91 -3.32 -7.29
C TRP A 54 -10.87 -3.55 -6.13
N MET A 55 -10.56 -3.08 -4.92
CA MET A 55 -11.45 -3.18 -3.77
C MET A 55 -12.76 -2.43 -4.03
N ILE A 56 -12.72 -1.27 -4.69
CA ILE A 56 -13.90 -0.53 -5.12
C ILE A 56 -14.70 -1.33 -6.16
N ALA A 57 -14.03 -1.86 -7.18
CA ALA A 57 -14.68 -2.64 -8.23
C ALA A 57 -15.36 -3.93 -7.72
N ASP A 58 -14.81 -4.54 -6.66
CA ASP A 58 -15.35 -5.72 -5.99
C ASP A 58 -16.39 -5.39 -4.89
N ASP A 59 -16.83 -4.12 -4.74
CA ASP A 59 -17.75 -3.66 -3.69
C ASP A 59 -17.23 -3.88 -2.26
N ARG A 60 -15.92 -3.78 -2.07
CA ARG A 60 -15.19 -3.97 -0.80
C ARG A 60 -14.54 -2.68 -0.29
N THR A 61 -15.06 -1.53 -0.70
CA THR A 61 -14.56 -0.21 -0.26
C THR A 61 -14.54 -0.10 1.27
N ASP A 62 -15.58 -0.57 1.94
CA ASP A 62 -15.67 -0.51 3.41
C ASP A 62 -14.58 -1.33 4.10
N GLU A 63 -14.20 -2.48 3.52
CA GLU A 63 -13.11 -3.28 4.04
C GLU A 63 -11.76 -2.61 3.83
N PHE A 64 -11.54 -1.98 2.68
CA PHE A 64 -10.34 -1.19 2.45
C PHE A 64 -10.24 -0.02 3.45
N VAL A 65 -11.35 0.66 3.72
CA VAL A 65 -11.42 1.74 4.73
C VAL A 65 -11.17 1.20 6.15
N ASP A 66 -11.73 0.05 6.53
CA ASP A 66 -11.45 -0.59 7.82
C ASP A 66 -9.96 -0.99 7.94
N GLN A 67 -9.35 -1.50 6.86
CA GLN A 67 -7.92 -1.80 6.83
C GLN A 67 -7.08 -0.53 7.06
N LEU A 68 -7.34 0.55 6.33
CA LEU A 68 -6.65 1.83 6.53
C LEU A 68 -6.86 2.40 7.93
N THR A 69 -8.09 2.32 8.46
CA THR A 69 -8.42 2.78 9.83
C THR A 69 -7.61 2.03 10.88
N ARG A 70 -7.44 0.71 10.73
CA ARG A 70 -6.62 -0.09 11.65
C ARG A 70 -5.14 0.26 11.52
N LEU A 71 -4.65 0.45 10.29
CA LEU A 71 -3.23 0.77 10.05
C LEU A 71 -2.86 2.20 10.47
N ALA A 72 -3.83 3.13 10.50
CA ALA A 72 -3.64 4.46 11.08
C ALA A 72 -3.31 4.41 12.59
N ALA A 73 -3.58 3.29 13.26
CA ALA A 73 -3.21 3.04 14.65
C ALA A 73 -2.04 2.02 14.80
N ASP A 74 -1.34 1.65 13.72
CA ASP A 74 -0.20 0.72 13.76
C ASP A 74 0.92 1.22 14.70
N GLN A 75 1.76 0.34 15.21
CA GLN A 75 2.89 0.74 16.05
C GLN A 75 4.01 1.41 15.24
N ASP A 76 4.13 1.04 13.96
CA ASP A 76 5.09 1.63 13.04
C ASP A 76 4.60 3.02 12.58
N LYS A 77 5.44 4.04 12.79
CA LYS A 77 5.10 5.44 12.41
C LYS A 77 4.95 5.59 10.89
N GLY A 78 5.81 4.95 10.10
CA GLY A 78 5.75 5.02 8.65
C GLY A 78 4.45 4.43 8.13
N VAL A 79 4.06 3.26 8.63
CA VAL A 79 2.77 2.64 8.28
C VAL A 79 1.58 3.54 8.64
N ARG A 80 1.58 4.11 9.85
CA ARG A 80 0.51 5.02 10.27
C ARG A 80 0.39 6.23 9.33
N ASP A 81 1.51 6.86 9.02
CA ASP A 81 1.54 8.08 8.22
C ASP A 81 1.04 7.79 6.78
N GLU A 82 1.46 6.68 6.18
CA GLU A 82 0.98 6.25 4.86
C GLU A 82 -0.51 5.91 4.88
N ALA A 83 -0.98 5.17 5.89
CA ALA A 83 -2.40 4.85 6.01
C ALA A 83 -3.26 6.12 6.17
N LEU A 84 -2.78 7.10 6.95
CA LEU A 84 -3.44 8.40 7.11
C LEU A 84 -3.40 9.23 5.83
N ARG A 85 -2.31 9.20 5.06
CA ARG A 85 -2.21 9.87 3.75
C ARG A 85 -3.27 9.33 2.79
N LEU A 86 -3.39 8.00 2.69
CA LEU A 86 -4.36 7.33 1.82
C LEU A 86 -5.81 7.51 2.26
N SER A 87 -6.05 7.74 3.55
CA SER A 87 -7.40 7.96 4.09
C SER A 87 -7.91 9.39 3.85
N ARG A 88 -7.07 10.31 3.39
CA ARG A 88 -7.47 11.69 3.10
C ARG A 88 -8.06 11.74 1.69
N PRO A 89 -9.28 12.27 1.50
CA PRO A 89 -9.76 12.59 0.17
C PRO A 89 -8.79 13.59 -0.45
N GLY A 90 -8.32 13.32 -1.68
CA GLY A 90 -7.31 14.13 -2.35
C GLY A 90 -7.68 15.62 -2.32
N GLU A 91 -6.72 16.45 -1.90
CA GLU A 91 -6.78 17.90 -2.06
C GLU A 91 -6.82 18.30 -3.55
#